data_AF-A0A5B0BY07-F1
#
_entry.id   AF-A0A5B0BY07-F1
#
_cell.length_a   1.000
_cell.length_b   1.000
_cell.length_c   1.000
_cell.angle_alpha   90.00
_cell.angle_beta   90.00
_cell.angle_gamma   90.00
#
_symmetry.space_group_name_H-M   'P 1'
#
loop_
_entity.id
_entity.type
_entity.pdbx_description
1 polymer ?
#
loop_
_entity_poly.entity_id
_entity_poly.type
_entity_poly.pdbx_seq_one_letter_code
_entity_poly.pdbx_strand_id
1 'polypeptide(L)'
;MFNTRVTSSELLRLKIPVPSTEVLEEIHSLEGNTLTSSIERATAGDAQSKAYLQGIFFSVLPVVNERLAKAKLAPASIPLLVAIGRTEGPIFAKVLKRWVDSGCPENDDAGYLRMTYDKAMHTDLNRPAASEAAPAANDSANASIDVSEPLSEIDDTQKQQTAKNYVNRHVYGGKVAVCFSADQTRNEEHTIRIEASVSSGDRCYNWDDKIAIQLSTRELPSVLATLLQIQNKFEGKGHGAQNEKWFVLENQPGKVFLSVNAKGVTSRSLPIGPGDCYQLSTLVMEQMLKNAPFLTADTLLSLIKRTGLMATPQG
;
A
#
# COMPACT_ATOMS: atom_id res chain seq x y z
N MET A 1 16.65 -11.19 18.93
CA MET A 1 15.65 -10.35 19.61
C MET A 1 16.11 -8.91 19.47
N PHE A 2 15.27 -8.03 18.94
CA PHE A 2 15.62 -6.62 18.77
C PHE A 2 15.84 -5.96 20.13
N ASN A 3 16.91 -5.18 20.27
CA ASN A 3 17.23 -4.47 21.51
C ASN A 3 17.34 -2.98 21.24
N THR A 4 16.26 -2.26 21.57
CA THR A 4 16.12 -0.83 21.35
C THR A 4 17.24 -0.01 21.99
N ARG A 5 17.74 -0.40 23.18
CA ARG A 5 18.83 0.33 23.84
C ARG A 5 20.15 0.21 23.07
N VAL A 6 20.48 -0.99 22.60
CA VAL A 6 21.69 -1.23 21.80
C VAL A 6 21.59 -0.48 20.48
N THR A 7 20.46 -0.62 19.79
CA THR A 7 20.20 0.07 18.52
C THR A 7 20.31 1.59 18.67
N SER A 8 19.71 2.18 19.71
CA SER A 8 19.84 3.62 19.99
C SER A 8 21.29 4.07 20.20
N SER A 9 22.09 3.27 20.92
CA SER A 9 23.51 3.55 21.13
C SER A 9 24.29 3.57 19.81
N GLU A 10 24.05 2.59 18.93
CA GLU A 10 24.69 2.51 17.62
C GLU A 10 24.30 3.66 16.68
N LEU A 11 23.02 4.03 16.65
CA LEU A 11 22.56 5.19 15.88
C LEU A 11 23.23 6.49 16.33
N LEU A 12 23.38 6.70 17.65
CA LEU A 12 24.11 7.86 18.19
C LEU A 12 25.58 7.86 17.74
N ARG A 13 26.26 6.70 17.76
CA ARG A 13 27.65 6.57 17.27
C ARG A 13 27.76 6.95 15.79
N LEU A 14 26.75 6.58 15.00
CA LEU A 14 26.66 6.92 13.58
C LEU A 14 26.27 8.38 13.30
N LYS A 15 25.99 9.17 14.35
CA LYS A 15 25.44 10.53 14.28
C LYS A 15 24.09 10.58 13.57
N ILE A 16 23.27 9.55 13.78
CA ILE A 16 21.91 9.45 13.27
C ILE A 16 20.95 9.73 14.44
N PRO A 17 19.90 10.55 14.25
CA PRO A 17 18.98 10.87 15.32
C PRO A 17 18.23 9.62 15.78
N VAL A 18 18.01 9.51 17.08
CA VAL A 18 17.30 8.38 17.70
C VAL A 18 15.85 8.77 17.94
N PRO A 19 14.88 8.06 17.35
CA PRO A 19 13.46 8.29 17.61
C PRO A 19 13.03 7.68 18.97
N SER A 20 11.75 7.80 19.34
CA SER A 20 11.25 7.13 20.55
C SER A 20 11.33 5.61 20.41
N THR A 21 11.27 4.90 21.55
CA THR A 21 11.32 3.44 21.59
C THR A 21 10.24 2.81 20.72
N GLU A 22 9.01 3.35 20.77
CA GLU A 22 7.85 2.85 20.03
C GLU A 22 8.06 2.98 18.52
N VAL A 23 8.56 4.13 18.06
CA VAL A 23 8.88 4.37 16.64
C VAL A 23 10.02 3.46 16.19
N LEU A 24 11.01 3.24 17.04
CA LEU A 24 12.15 2.38 16.73
C LEU A 24 11.73 0.91 16.59
N GLU A 25 10.81 0.44 17.43
CA GLU A 25 10.20 -0.90 17.33
C GLU A 25 9.33 -1.02 16.07
N GLU A 26 8.56 0.01 15.72
CA GLU A 26 7.76 0.03 14.50
C GLU A 26 8.65 -0.03 13.24
N ILE A 27 9.71 0.78 13.18
CA ILE A 27 10.69 0.72 12.08
C ILE A 27 11.32 -0.67 11.99
N HIS A 28 11.69 -1.28 13.12
CA HIS A 28 12.21 -2.64 13.12
C HIS A 28 11.17 -3.66 12.65
N SER A 29 9.87 -3.48 12.96
CA SER A 29 8.81 -4.35 12.46
C SER A 29 8.64 -4.29 10.94
N LEU A 30 8.89 -3.12 10.35
CA LEU A 30 8.81 -2.87 8.91
C LEU A 30 10.07 -3.34 8.15
N GLU A 31 11.24 -3.13 8.74
CA GLU A 31 12.54 -3.37 8.09
C GLU A 31 13.17 -4.72 8.44
N GLY A 32 12.78 -5.31 9.58
CA GLY A 32 13.32 -6.56 10.08
C GLY A 32 14.85 -6.59 10.13
N ASN A 33 15.43 -7.66 9.59
CA ASN A 33 16.87 -7.90 9.60
C ASN A 33 17.67 -6.88 8.76
N THR A 34 17.04 -6.19 7.82
CA THR A 34 17.72 -5.16 7.02
C THR A 34 18.11 -3.96 7.85
N LEU A 35 17.30 -3.59 8.86
CA LEU A 35 17.68 -2.54 9.79
C LEU A 35 18.92 -2.95 10.58
N THR A 36 18.92 -4.15 11.15
CA THR A 36 20.04 -4.65 11.97
C THR A 36 21.33 -4.75 11.15
N SER A 37 21.28 -5.40 9.99
CA SER A 37 22.44 -5.54 9.10
C SER A 37 22.95 -4.19 8.57
N SER A 38 22.06 -3.25 8.26
CA SER A 38 22.48 -1.91 7.82
C SER A 38 23.17 -1.14 8.93
N ILE A 39 22.75 -1.29 10.20
CA ILE A 39 23.44 -0.67 11.34
C ILE A 39 24.83 -1.26 11.50
N GLU A 40 24.97 -2.59 11.46
CA GLU A 40 26.27 -3.26 11.56
C GLU A 40 27.22 -2.82 10.43
N ARG A 41 26.74 -2.82 9.18
CA ARG A 41 27.54 -2.37 8.02
C ARG A 41 27.91 -0.90 8.12
N ALA A 42 26.99 -0.04 8.54
CA ALA A 42 27.27 1.39 8.72
C ALA A 42 28.31 1.64 9.83
N THR A 43 28.23 0.91 10.95
CA THR A 43 29.23 0.98 12.03
C THR A 43 30.60 0.49 11.55
N ALA A 44 30.64 -0.46 10.61
CA ALA A 44 31.85 -0.88 9.91
C ALA A 44 32.36 0.10 8.83
N GLY A 45 31.66 1.22 8.60
CA GLY A 45 32.08 2.28 7.68
C GLY A 45 31.39 2.25 6.30
N ASP A 46 30.41 1.39 6.07
CA ASP A 46 29.68 1.37 4.81
C ASP A 46 28.82 2.63 4.61
N ALA A 47 29.20 3.44 3.61
CA ALA A 47 28.55 4.71 3.31
C ALA A 47 27.13 4.52 2.79
N GLN A 48 26.85 3.42 2.07
CA GLN A 48 25.52 3.16 1.51
C GLN A 48 24.52 2.81 2.62
N SER A 49 24.89 1.90 3.52
CA SER A 49 24.06 1.57 4.69
C SER A 49 23.88 2.78 5.60
N LYS A 50 24.89 3.63 5.76
CA LYS A 50 24.75 4.88 6.50
C LYS A 50 23.75 5.84 5.84
N ALA A 51 23.83 6.03 4.52
CA ALA A 51 22.91 6.88 3.78
C ALA A 51 21.46 6.36 3.83
N TYR A 52 21.30 5.04 3.75
CA TYR A 52 20.02 4.35 3.93
C TYR A 52 19.40 4.62 5.30
N LEU A 53 20.16 4.40 6.38
CA LEU A 53 19.71 4.69 7.75
C LEU A 53 19.39 6.17 7.93
N GLN A 54 20.20 7.07 7.38
CA GLN A 54 19.90 8.49 7.40
C GLN A 54 18.59 8.81 6.67
N GLY A 55 18.30 8.16 5.56
CA GLY A 55 17.03 8.33 4.87
C GLY A 55 15.83 8.02 5.75
N ILE A 56 15.83 6.84 6.38
CA ILE A 56 14.75 6.41 7.26
C ILE A 56 14.65 7.32 8.49
N PHE A 57 15.72 7.45 9.26
CA PHE A 57 15.67 8.10 10.57
C PHE A 57 15.50 9.61 10.51
N PHE A 58 15.93 10.29 9.43
CA PHE A 58 15.61 11.71 9.26
C PHE A 58 14.17 11.94 8.79
N SER A 59 13.58 10.98 8.07
CA SER A 59 12.21 11.10 7.55
C SER A 59 11.15 10.88 8.64
N VAL A 60 11.45 10.04 9.64
CA VAL A 60 10.51 9.74 10.74
C VAL A 60 10.57 10.72 11.92
N LEU A 61 11.38 11.78 11.84
CA LEU A 61 11.47 12.76 12.93
C LEU A 61 10.13 13.49 13.13
N PRO A 62 9.72 13.80 14.39
CA PRO A 62 8.48 14.54 14.65
C PRO A 62 8.36 15.85 13.85
N VAL A 63 9.48 16.55 13.69
CA VAL A 63 9.56 17.81 12.92
C VAL A 63 9.21 17.65 11.44
N VAL A 64 9.33 16.44 10.86
CA VAL A 64 8.91 16.17 9.48
C VAL A 64 7.39 16.23 9.37
N ASN A 65 6.65 15.61 10.30
CA ASN A 65 5.19 15.68 10.33
C ASN A 65 4.68 17.11 10.58
N GLU A 66 5.35 17.88 11.45
CA GLU A 66 5.04 19.30 11.64
C GLU A 66 5.21 20.12 10.35
N ARG A 67 6.27 19.83 9.58
CA ARG A 67 6.52 20.47 8.28
C ARG A 67 5.51 20.05 7.23
N LEU A 68 5.13 18.78 7.16
CA LEU A 68 4.07 18.30 6.27
C LEU A 68 2.74 19.01 6.56
N ALA A 69 2.39 19.17 7.84
CA ALA A 69 1.20 19.92 8.25
C ALA A 69 1.26 21.39 7.81
N LYS A 70 2.40 22.07 8.01
CA LYS A 70 2.62 23.45 7.52
C LYS A 70 2.53 23.56 6.00
N ALA A 71 2.99 22.53 5.29
CA ALA A 71 2.90 22.40 3.85
C ALA A 71 1.49 22.04 3.33
N LYS A 72 0.51 21.82 4.23
CA LYS A 72 -0.84 21.33 3.88
C LYS A 72 -0.82 20.00 3.12
N LEU A 73 0.23 19.20 3.32
CA LEU A 73 0.27 17.81 2.88
C LEU A 73 -0.43 16.95 3.93
N ALA A 74 -1.01 15.82 3.50
CA ALA A 74 -1.68 14.91 4.41
C ALA A 74 -0.73 14.44 5.53
N PRO A 75 -1.24 14.13 6.74
CA PRO A 75 -0.42 13.52 7.77
C PRO A 75 0.19 12.20 7.27
N ALA A 76 1.48 11.99 7.52
CA ALA A 76 2.18 10.78 7.09
C ALA A 76 2.27 9.75 8.23
N SER A 77 1.99 8.50 7.91
CA SER A 77 2.25 7.37 8.80
C SER A 77 3.74 7.02 8.80
N ILE A 78 4.23 6.36 9.86
CA ILE A 78 5.61 5.88 9.92
C ILE A 78 5.97 4.97 8.74
N PRO A 79 5.13 3.99 8.33
CA PRO A 79 5.42 3.19 7.15
C PRO A 79 5.65 4.01 5.88
N LEU A 80 4.86 5.07 5.65
CA LEU A 80 5.05 5.95 4.51
C LEU A 80 6.39 6.69 4.59
N LEU A 81 6.70 7.28 5.75
CA LEU A 81 7.94 8.02 5.96
C LEU A 81 9.17 7.12 5.83
N VAL A 82 9.06 5.86 6.27
CA VAL A 82 10.09 4.83 6.09
C VAL A 82 10.25 4.50 4.60
N ALA A 83 9.16 4.34 3.84
CA ALA A 83 9.21 4.06 2.41
C ALA A 83 9.83 5.23 1.60
N ILE A 84 9.47 6.47 1.95
CA ILE A 84 10.08 7.68 1.38
C ILE A 84 11.57 7.72 1.73
N GLY A 85 11.90 7.53 3.02
CA GLY A 85 13.29 7.55 3.49
C GLY A 85 14.17 6.48 2.83
N ARG A 86 13.62 5.29 2.57
CA ARG A 86 14.29 4.19 1.87
C ARG A 86 14.66 4.55 0.43
N THR A 87 13.79 5.26 -0.26
CA THR A 87 13.92 5.53 -1.71
C THR A 87 14.66 6.83 -2.00
N GLU A 88 14.31 7.90 -1.28
CA GLU A 88 14.87 9.23 -1.50
C GLU A 88 16.08 9.53 -0.60
N GLY A 89 16.37 8.65 0.35
CA GLY A 89 17.39 8.91 1.35
C GLY A 89 17.05 10.19 2.16
N PRO A 90 18.07 10.93 2.64
CA PRO A 90 17.83 12.13 3.44
C PRO A 90 17.36 13.34 2.62
N ILE A 91 17.20 13.21 1.29
CA ILE A 91 16.87 14.32 0.39
C ILE A 91 15.47 14.85 0.69
N PHE A 92 14.48 13.96 0.84
CA PHE A 92 13.11 14.35 1.11
C PHE A 92 12.98 15.28 2.33
N ALA A 93 13.52 14.88 3.48
CA ALA A 93 13.45 15.68 4.70
C ALA A 93 14.19 17.03 4.57
N LYS A 94 15.28 17.09 3.79
CA LYS A 94 16.03 18.34 3.52
C LYS A 94 15.24 19.29 2.62
N VAL A 95 14.66 18.78 1.53
CA VAL A 95 13.86 19.56 0.60
C VAL A 95 12.60 20.08 1.29
N LEU A 96 11.90 19.22 2.06
CA LEU A 96 10.74 19.62 2.84
C LEU A 96 11.07 20.75 3.82
N LYS A 97 12.19 20.64 4.54
CA LYS A 97 12.66 21.72 5.42
C LYS A 97 12.87 23.02 4.65
N ARG A 98 13.67 22.99 3.58
CA ARG A 98 13.99 24.18 2.77
C ARG A 98 12.73 24.84 2.22
N TRP A 99 11.80 24.05 1.71
CA TRP A 99 10.56 24.53 1.11
C TRP A 99 9.64 25.20 2.14
N VAL A 100 9.46 24.57 3.31
CA VAL A 100 8.66 25.14 4.41
C VAL A 100 9.31 26.40 4.98
N ASP A 101 10.64 26.39 5.18
CA ASP A 101 11.39 27.56 5.67
C ASP A 101 11.31 28.74 4.68
N SER A 102 11.05 28.46 3.40
CA SER A 102 10.86 29.47 2.34
C SER A 102 9.40 29.96 2.20
N GLY A 103 8.48 29.49 3.05
CA GLY A 103 7.07 29.87 3.00
C GLY A 103 6.22 29.06 2.01
N CYS A 104 6.67 27.87 1.61
CA CYS A 104 5.97 26.96 0.70
C CYS A 104 5.62 27.57 -0.69
N PRO A 105 6.56 28.21 -1.40
CA PRO A 105 6.30 28.76 -2.74
C PRO A 105 6.01 27.65 -3.76
N GLU A 106 5.21 27.93 -4.77
CA GLU A 106 5.01 26.99 -5.87
C GLU A 106 6.27 26.96 -6.77
N ASN A 107 7.06 25.89 -6.68
CA ASN A 107 8.35 25.73 -7.37
C ASN A 107 8.72 24.24 -7.53
N ASP A 108 9.92 23.96 -8.03
CA ASP A 108 10.43 22.60 -8.23
C ASP A 108 10.44 21.77 -6.93
N ASP A 109 10.71 22.40 -5.77
CA ASP A 109 10.65 21.72 -4.47
C ASP A 109 9.21 21.27 -4.15
N ALA A 110 8.21 22.11 -4.44
CA ALA A 110 6.80 21.75 -4.29
C ALA A 110 6.42 20.58 -5.21
N GLY A 111 6.84 20.64 -6.47
CA GLY A 111 6.61 19.58 -7.47
C GLY A 111 7.24 18.25 -7.06
N TYR A 112 8.52 18.27 -6.66
CA TYR A 112 9.23 17.10 -6.14
C TYR A 112 8.54 16.52 -4.91
N LEU A 113 8.19 17.34 -3.92
CA LEU A 113 7.58 16.85 -2.68
C LEU A 113 6.22 16.21 -2.93
N ARG A 114 5.35 16.81 -3.75
CA ARG A 114 4.05 16.21 -4.10
C ARG A 114 4.24 14.91 -4.86
N MET A 115 5.09 14.91 -5.89
CA MET A 115 5.36 13.70 -6.69
C MET A 115 5.90 12.56 -5.83
N THR A 116 6.90 12.84 -4.99
CA THR A 116 7.49 11.83 -4.09
C THR A 116 6.48 11.32 -3.07
N TYR A 117 5.68 12.22 -2.50
CA TYR A 117 4.66 11.87 -1.51
C TYR A 117 3.55 11.02 -2.13
N ASP A 118 3.03 11.43 -3.29
CA ASP A 118 2.00 10.69 -4.04
C ASP A 118 2.53 9.33 -4.49
N LYS A 119 3.77 9.28 -5.02
CA LYS A 119 4.43 8.03 -5.39
C LYS A 119 4.54 7.08 -4.20
N ALA A 120 4.94 7.58 -3.04
CA ALA A 120 5.05 6.75 -1.83
C ALA A 120 3.68 6.28 -1.32
N MET A 121 2.64 7.11 -1.42
CA MET A 121 1.26 6.72 -1.10
C MET A 121 0.73 5.62 -2.03
N HIS A 122 1.18 5.60 -3.27
CA HIS A 122 0.79 4.61 -4.28
C HIS A 122 1.73 3.40 -4.35
N THR A 123 2.87 3.42 -3.67
CA THR A 123 3.80 2.28 -3.62
C THR A 123 3.42 1.38 -2.45
N ASP A 124 3.24 0.07 -2.71
CA ASP A 124 2.95 -0.93 -1.67
C ASP A 124 3.95 -0.80 -0.50
N LEU A 125 3.46 -0.37 0.67
CA LEU A 125 4.23 -0.15 1.91
C LEU A 125 4.84 -1.43 2.51
N ASN A 126 4.82 -2.54 1.77
CA ASN A 126 5.20 -3.88 2.21
C ASN A 126 6.16 -4.59 1.24
N ARG A 127 7.11 -3.84 0.64
CA ARG A 127 8.23 -4.44 -0.08
C ARG A 127 9.26 -4.97 0.93
N PRO A 128 9.48 -6.30 1.06
CA PRO A 128 10.55 -6.82 1.90
C PRO A 128 11.91 -6.44 1.31
N ALA A 129 12.85 -6.10 2.19
CA ALA A 129 14.23 -5.84 1.83
C ALA A 129 14.98 -7.16 1.60
N ALA A 130 15.34 -7.43 0.34
CA ALA A 130 16.63 -7.97 -0.11
C ALA A 130 16.54 -8.55 -1.53
N SER A 131 17.38 -8.01 -2.42
CA SER A 131 18.20 -8.82 -3.32
C SER A 131 19.55 -8.10 -3.47
N GLU A 132 20.52 -8.51 -2.67
CA GLU A 132 21.97 -8.41 -2.94
C GLU A 132 22.39 -9.85 -3.32
N ALA A 133 23.29 -10.16 -4.26
CA ALA A 133 24.23 -9.41 -5.08
C ALA A 133 24.63 -10.26 -6.30
N ALA A 134 25.23 -9.64 -7.31
CA ALA A 134 26.31 -10.26 -8.10
C ALA A 134 27.33 -9.18 -8.51
N PRO A 135 28.63 -9.54 -8.59
CA PRO A 135 29.75 -8.61 -8.39
C PRO A 135 30.19 -7.87 -9.66
N ALA A 136 30.94 -6.80 -9.43
CA ALA A 136 31.62 -5.99 -10.43
C ALA A 136 32.65 -6.78 -11.26
N ALA A 137 32.70 -6.46 -12.55
CA ALA A 137 33.92 -6.50 -13.34
C ALA A 137 34.07 -5.14 -14.03
N ASN A 138 35.08 -4.39 -13.61
CA ASN A 138 35.65 -3.28 -14.38
C ASN A 138 36.29 -3.84 -15.65
N ASP A 139 36.13 -3.18 -16.78
CA ASP A 139 37.30 -2.58 -17.41
C ASP A 139 36.94 -1.37 -18.29
N SER A 140 37.89 -0.47 -18.39
CA SER A 140 37.76 0.88 -18.92
C SER A 140 37.90 0.93 -20.45
N ALA A 141 37.41 2.06 -20.98
CA ALA A 141 37.92 2.80 -22.13
C ALA A 141 37.30 2.58 -23.52
N ASN A 142 36.85 3.73 -24.02
CA ASN A 142 37.04 4.32 -25.35
C ASN A 142 35.84 4.45 -26.29
N ALA A 143 35.78 5.66 -26.82
CA ALA A 143 34.82 6.23 -27.75
C ALA A 143 34.63 5.41 -29.03
N SER A 144 33.44 5.52 -29.65
CA SER A 144 33.28 6.22 -30.94
C SER A 144 31.81 6.29 -31.35
N ILE A 145 31.48 7.43 -31.94
CA ILE A 145 30.26 7.79 -32.66
C ILE A 145 30.13 6.92 -33.92
N ASP A 146 28.89 6.63 -34.31
CA ASP A 146 28.35 6.63 -35.69
C ASP A 146 27.41 5.45 -35.96
N VAL A 147 26.10 5.72 -36.18
CA VAL A 147 25.29 5.05 -37.22
C VAL A 147 24.10 5.96 -37.59
N SER A 148 24.23 6.61 -38.75
CA SER A 148 23.28 6.71 -39.88
C SER A 148 21.78 6.36 -39.70
N GLU A 149 20.92 7.29 -40.13
CA GLU A 149 19.51 7.17 -40.58
C GLU A 149 19.29 6.09 -41.70
N PRO A 150 18.04 5.74 -42.18
CA PRO A 150 16.73 6.43 -42.05
C PRO A 150 15.44 5.56 -41.86
N LEU A 151 14.35 6.28 -41.53
CA LEU A 151 12.93 6.17 -41.92
C LEU A 151 12.33 4.81 -42.35
N SER A 152 11.24 4.40 -41.68
CA SER A 152 9.92 4.25 -42.32
C SER A 152 8.81 3.90 -41.31
N GLU A 153 7.75 4.72 -41.34
CA GLU A 153 6.44 4.58 -40.70
C GLU A 153 5.79 3.22 -40.96
N ILE A 154 5.17 2.59 -39.95
CA ILE A 154 3.79 2.03 -40.03
C ILE A 154 3.18 1.98 -38.62
N ASP A 155 2.11 2.77 -38.44
CA ASP A 155 0.90 2.57 -37.63
C ASP A 155 0.90 1.45 -36.56
N ASP A 156 0.79 1.84 -35.30
CA ASP A 156 0.02 1.02 -34.36
C ASP A 156 -0.72 1.90 -33.34
N THR A 157 -1.99 2.10 -33.66
CA THR A 157 -2.99 2.78 -32.86
C THR A 157 -3.31 1.93 -31.60
N GLN A 158 -2.49 1.99 -30.56
CA GLN A 158 -2.77 1.33 -29.28
C GLN A 158 -3.24 2.33 -28.20
N LYS A 159 -4.58 2.42 -28.14
CA LYS A 159 -5.43 2.77 -26.99
C LYS A 159 -4.68 3.22 -25.72
N GLN A 160 -4.60 4.54 -25.56
CA GLN A 160 -4.50 5.18 -24.24
C GLN A 160 -5.72 4.78 -23.40
N GLN A 161 -5.64 3.67 -22.68
CA GLN A 161 -6.38 3.52 -21.43
C GLN A 161 -5.69 4.43 -20.43
N THR A 162 -6.26 5.62 -20.22
CA THR A 162 -6.01 6.45 -19.05
C THR A 162 -6.09 5.54 -17.82
N ALA A 163 -4.93 5.21 -17.24
CA ALA A 163 -4.83 4.47 -16.00
C ALA A 163 -5.44 5.35 -14.89
N LYS A 164 -6.73 5.18 -14.64
CA LYS A 164 -7.37 5.76 -13.45
C LYS A 164 -6.66 5.15 -12.25
N ASN A 165 -5.97 5.99 -11.47
CA ASN A 165 -5.30 5.59 -10.23
C ASN A 165 -6.37 5.25 -9.19
N TYR A 166 -6.79 3.98 -9.15
CA TYR A 166 -7.69 3.49 -8.12
C TYR A 166 -6.91 3.17 -6.84
N VAL A 167 -7.50 3.50 -5.69
CA VAL A 167 -6.97 3.11 -4.38
C VAL A 167 -7.09 1.59 -4.26
N ASN A 168 -5.96 0.90 -4.10
CA ASN A 168 -5.88 -0.56 -4.03
C ASN A 168 -5.47 -1.02 -2.62
N ARG A 169 -5.97 -2.17 -2.18
CA ARG A 169 -5.61 -2.83 -0.92
C ARG A 169 -5.38 -4.32 -1.20
N HIS A 170 -4.16 -4.78 -0.96
CA HIS A 170 -3.78 -6.18 -1.19
C HIS A 170 -3.81 -6.97 0.13
N VAL A 171 -4.32 -8.20 0.06
CA VAL A 171 -4.24 -9.19 1.13
C VAL A 171 -3.54 -10.42 0.59
N TYR A 172 -2.49 -10.87 1.28
CA TYR A 172 -1.64 -11.97 0.85
C TYR A 172 -1.83 -13.20 1.74
N GLY A 173 -2.07 -14.34 1.12
CA GLY A 173 -2.06 -15.66 1.75
C GLY A 173 -1.04 -16.58 1.07
N GLY A 174 -0.72 -17.71 1.70
CA GLY A 174 0.34 -18.60 1.20
C GLY A 174 0.09 -19.20 -0.20
N LYS A 175 -1.17 -19.29 -0.65
CA LYS A 175 -1.54 -19.85 -1.97
C LYS A 175 -2.33 -18.90 -2.85
N VAL A 176 -2.80 -17.80 -2.29
CA VAL A 176 -3.77 -16.89 -2.92
C VAL A 176 -3.45 -15.47 -2.48
N ALA A 177 -3.51 -14.52 -3.42
CA ALA A 177 -3.57 -13.09 -3.13
C ALA A 177 -4.91 -12.53 -3.56
N VAL A 178 -5.38 -11.50 -2.87
CA VAL A 178 -6.57 -10.75 -3.26
C VAL A 178 -6.26 -9.27 -3.28
N CYS A 179 -6.61 -8.60 -4.37
CA CYS A 179 -6.60 -7.14 -4.48
C CYS A 179 -8.03 -6.62 -4.38
N PHE A 180 -8.23 -5.61 -3.54
CA PHE A 180 -9.44 -4.82 -3.45
C PHE A 180 -9.16 -3.43 -3.99
N SER A 181 -9.78 -3.08 -5.11
CA SER A 181 -9.61 -1.78 -5.76
C SER A 181 -10.87 -0.95 -5.60
N ALA A 182 -10.73 0.33 -5.29
CA ALA A 182 -11.76 1.30 -5.61
C ALA A 182 -12.12 1.16 -7.10
N ASP A 183 -13.38 1.29 -7.44
CA ASP A 183 -13.86 1.12 -8.82
C ASP A 183 -15.11 1.96 -9.03
N GLN A 184 -15.53 2.10 -10.28
CA GLN A 184 -16.80 2.72 -10.63
C GLN A 184 -17.61 1.79 -11.52
N THR A 185 -18.92 1.74 -11.29
CA THR A 185 -19.83 1.07 -12.22
C THR A 185 -19.92 1.88 -13.53
N ARG A 186 -20.60 1.31 -14.54
CA ARG A 186 -20.89 2.03 -15.79
C ARG A 186 -21.71 3.31 -15.58
N ASN A 187 -22.43 3.39 -14.47
CA ASN A 187 -23.24 4.56 -14.09
C ASN A 187 -22.47 5.49 -13.13
N GLU A 188 -21.15 5.36 -13.05
CA GLU A 188 -20.26 6.15 -12.21
C GLU A 188 -20.48 5.99 -10.69
N GLU A 189 -21.28 5.02 -10.26
CA GLU A 189 -21.43 4.69 -8.85
C GLU A 189 -20.12 4.12 -8.31
N HIS A 190 -19.65 4.65 -7.19
CA HIS A 190 -18.44 4.25 -6.49
C HIS A 190 -18.61 2.85 -5.88
N THR A 191 -17.68 1.95 -6.15
CA THR A 191 -17.74 0.57 -5.68
C THR A 191 -16.34 -0.01 -5.47
N ILE A 192 -16.26 -1.31 -5.21
CA ILE A 192 -15.01 -2.04 -5.04
C ILE A 192 -14.97 -3.20 -6.02
N ARG A 193 -13.80 -3.44 -6.60
CA ARG A 193 -13.48 -4.67 -7.33
C ARG A 193 -12.63 -5.58 -6.47
N ILE A 194 -13.00 -6.85 -6.43
CA ILE A 194 -12.23 -7.93 -5.82
C ILE A 194 -11.57 -8.73 -6.95
N GLU A 195 -10.25 -8.79 -6.94
CA GLU A 195 -9.47 -9.61 -7.86
C GLU A 195 -8.67 -10.63 -7.05
N ALA A 196 -8.97 -11.91 -7.20
CA ALA A 196 -8.28 -12.99 -6.51
C ALA A 196 -7.36 -13.74 -7.47
N SER A 197 -6.11 -13.94 -7.09
CA SER A 197 -5.06 -14.64 -7.85
C SER A 197 -4.54 -15.86 -7.10
N VAL A 198 -4.21 -16.95 -7.81
CA VAL A 198 -3.40 -18.03 -7.23
C VAL A 198 -1.91 -17.65 -7.22
N SER A 199 -1.16 -18.25 -6.30
CA SER A 199 0.30 -18.15 -6.28
C SER A 199 0.90 -18.91 -7.46
N SER A 200 1.88 -18.30 -8.13
CA SER A 200 2.72 -18.90 -9.18
C SER A 200 4.13 -19.23 -8.68
N GLY A 201 4.40 -19.02 -7.39
CA GLY A 201 5.69 -19.19 -6.74
C GLY A 201 5.79 -18.35 -5.47
N ASP A 202 6.95 -18.36 -4.83
CA ASP A 202 7.17 -17.61 -3.59
C ASP A 202 6.92 -16.12 -3.79
N ARG A 203 5.87 -15.60 -3.13
CA ARG A 203 5.41 -14.21 -3.21
C ARG A 203 5.08 -13.71 -4.63
N CYS A 204 4.86 -14.63 -5.57
CA CYS A 204 4.44 -14.34 -6.94
C CYS A 204 3.01 -14.85 -7.17
N TYR A 205 2.22 -14.10 -7.92
CA TYR A 205 0.81 -14.40 -8.18
C TYR A 205 0.47 -14.22 -9.65
N ASN A 206 -0.28 -15.17 -10.21
CA ASN A 206 -0.70 -15.17 -11.61
C ASN A 206 -1.97 -14.33 -11.83
N TRP A 207 -1.80 -13.01 -11.95
CA TRP A 207 -2.91 -12.08 -12.16
C TRP A 207 -3.61 -12.20 -13.51
N ASP A 208 -3.00 -12.88 -14.50
CA ASP A 208 -3.64 -13.12 -15.79
C ASP A 208 -4.76 -14.15 -15.67
N ASP A 209 -4.53 -15.19 -14.87
CA ASP A 209 -5.56 -16.13 -14.45
C ASP A 209 -6.19 -15.63 -13.15
N LYS A 210 -6.88 -14.48 -13.12
CA LYS A 210 -7.59 -13.97 -11.91
C LYS A 210 -9.10 -14.23 -11.94
N ILE A 211 -9.71 -14.39 -10.76
CA ILE A 211 -11.16 -14.24 -10.61
C ILE A 211 -11.43 -12.79 -10.20
N ALA A 212 -12.04 -12.03 -11.11
CA ALA A 212 -12.47 -10.65 -10.86
C ALA A 212 -13.99 -10.55 -10.66
N ILE A 213 -14.40 -9.86 -9.60
CA ILE A 213 -15.79 -9.54 -9.22
C ILE A 213 -15.87 -8.04 -8.88
N GLN A 214 -16.75 -7.29 -9.55
CA GLN A 214 -17.09 -5.92 -9.14
C GLN A 214 -18.30 -6.00 -8.21
N LEU A 215 -18.17 -5.48 -6.99
CA LEU A 215 -19.28 -5.42 -6.06
C LEU A 215 -20.36 -4.48 -6.60
N SER A 216 -21.62 -4.81 -6.33
CA SER A 216 -22.71 -3.86 -6.49
C SER A 216 -22.78 -2.91 -5.29
N THR A 217 -23.30 -1.71 -5.50
CA THR A 217 -23.55 -0.73 -4.43
C THR A 217 -24.46 -1.26 -3.32
N ARG A 218 -25.34 -2.22 -3.66
CA ARG A 218 -26.23 -2.90 -2.71
C ARG A 218 -25.52 -3.92 -1.82
N GLU A 219 -24.39 -4.46 -2.26
CA GLU A 219 -23.59 -5.42 -1.49
C GLU A 219 -22.65 -4.71 -0.50
N LEU A 220 -22.22 -3.48 -0.78
CA LEU A 220 -21.27 -2.74 0.05
C LEU A 220 -21.67 -2.65 1.54
N PRO A 221 -22.94 -2.36 1.91
CA PRO A 221 -23.34 -2.32 3.32
C PRO A 221 -23.10 -3.65 4.04
N SER A 222 -23.41 -4.76 3.36
CA SER A 222 -23.21 -6.08 3.94
C SER A 222 -21.73 -6.46 3.98
N VAL A 223 -20.97 -6.16 2.93
CA VAL A 223 -19.52 -6.37 2.98
C VAL A 223 -18.89 -5.63 4.17
N LEU A 224 -19.26 -4.36 4.38
CA LEU A 224 -18.76 -3.58 5.51
C LEU A 224 -19.23 -4.14 6.86
N ALA A 225 -20.51 -4.50 7.00
CA ALA A 225 -21.01 -5.11 8.25
C ALA A 225 -20.32 -6.44 8.58
N THR A 226 -19.89 -7.22 7.58
CA THR A 226 -19.11 -8.45 7.82
C THR A 226 -17.68 -8.13 8.23
N LEU A 227 -17.02 -7.18 7.55
CA LEU A 227 -15.66 -6.75 7.91
C LEU A 227 -15.58 -6.14 9.32
N LEU A 228 -16.63 -5.43 9.75
CA LEU A 228 -16.79 -4.90 11.11
C LEU A 228 -17.24 -5.95 12.14
N GLN A 229 -17.40 -7.20 11.70
CA GLN A 229 -17.86 -8.33 12.49
C GLN A 229 -19.24 -8.17 13.15
N ILE A 230 -20.12 -7.36 12.55
CA ILE A 230 -21.49 -7.13 13.02
C ILE A 230 -22.41 -8.24 12.51
N GLN A 231 -22.21 -8.69 11.27
CA GLN A 231 -22.87 -9.87 10.71
C GLN A 231 -21.86 -11.00 10.55
N ASN A 232 -22.29 -12.24 10.78
CA ASN A 232 -21.39 -13.41 10.78
C ASN A 232 -20.89 -13.80 9.38
N LYS A 233 -21.74 -13.65 8.37
CA LYS A 233 -21.46 -14.13 7.02
C LYS A 233 -22.22 -13.33 5.99
N PHE A 234 -21.57 -13.05 4.86
CA PHE A 234 -22.20 -12.51 3.68
C PHE A 234 -21.76 -13.28 2.43
N GLU A 235 -22.69 -13.53 1.52
CA GLU A 235 -22.43 -14.22 0.26
C GLU A 235 -23.00 -13.41 -0.91
N GLY A 236 -22.10 -12.87 -1.75
CA GLY A 236 -22.45 -12.14 -2.97
C GLY A 236 -22.42 -13.08 -4.16
N LYS A 237 -23.59 -13.40 -4.73
CA LYS A 237 -23.77 -14.31 -5.88
C LYS A 237 -24.22 -13.57 -7.12
N GLY A 238 -24.17 -14.26 -8.26
CA GLY A 238 -24.73 -13.75 -9.52
C GLY A 238 -23.80 -12.77 -10.22
N HIS A 239 -22.48 -12.93 -10.01
CA HIS A 239 -21.47 -12.15 -10.70
C HIS A 239 -20.98 -12.89 -11.94
N GLY A 240 -20.39 -12.15 -12.89
CA GLY A 240 -19.93 -12.72 -14.16
C GLY A 240 -21.02 -12.68 -15.24
N ALA A 241 -20.61 -12.91 -16.49
CA ALA A 241 -21.50 -12.76 -17.66
C ALA A 241 -22.63 -13.81 -17.67
N GLN A 242 -22.44 -14.94 -17.00
CA GLN A 242 -23.34 -16.08 -16.90
C GLN A 242 -23.74 -16.37 -15.45
N ASN A 243 -23.61 -15.37 -14.55
CA ASN A 243 -23.87 -15.52 -13.11
C ASN A 243 -23.03 -16.63 -12.45
N GLU A 244 -21.83 -16.86 -12.98
CA GLU A 244 -20.97 -17.99 -12.66
C GLU A 244 -19.95 -17.72 -11.54
N LYS A 245 -19.91 -16.50 -11.02
CA LYS A 245 -18.97 -16.06 -9.98
C LYS A 245 -19.69 -15.65 -8.70
N TRP A 246 -19.03 -15.89 -7.58
CA TRP A 246 -19.53 -15.50 -6.25
C TRP A 246 -18.38 -15.33 -5.26
N PHE A 247 -18.64 -14.63 -4.18
CA PHE A 247 -17.71 -14.52 -3.06
C PHE A 247 -18.42 -14.70 -1.72
N VAL A 248 -17.66 -15.15 -0.72
CA VAL A 248 -18.12 -15.35 0.66
C VAL A 248 -17.17 -14.63 1.60
N LEU A 249 -17.71 -13.81 2.49
CA LEU A 249 -17.02 -13.30 3.67
C LEU A 249 -17.63 -13.96 4.90
N GLU A 250 -16.79 -14.50 5.78
CA GLU A 250 -17.24 -15.20 6.98
C GLU A 250 -16.34 -14.87 8.16
N ASN A 251 -16.92 -14.38 9.25
CA ASN A 251 -16.16 -14.08 10.46
C ASN A 251 -15.69 -15.37 11.12
N GLN A 252 -14.43 -15.37 11.50
CA GLN A 252 -13.81 -16.42 12.30
C GLN A 252 -13.12 -15.77 13.51
N PRO A 253 -12.80 -16.54 14.57
CA PRO A 253 -12.06 -15.98 15.69
C PRO A 253 -10.78 -15.26 15.24
N GLY A 254 -10.70 -13.95 15.51
CA GLY A 254 -9.55 -13.10 15.21
C GLY A 254 -9.33 -12.73 13.74
N LYS A 255 -10.24 -13.07 12.82
CA LYS A 255 -10.07 -12.82 11.37
C LYS A 255 -11.37 -12.86 10.59
N VAL A 256 -11.37 -12.39 9.35
CA VAL A 256 -12.45 -12.63 8.38
C VAL A 256 -11.92 -13.56 7.30
N PHE A 257 -12.62 -14.65 7.00
CA PHE A 257 -12.24 -15.54 5.91
C PHE A 257 -12.95 -15.12 4.63
N LEU A 258 -12.17 -14.92 3.56
CA LEU A 258 -12.68 -14.63 2.23
C LEU A 258 -12.53 -15.87 1.35
N SER A 259 -13.56 -16.16 0.57
CA SER A 259 -13.52 -17.11 -0.54
C SER A 259 -14.07 -16.46 -1.81
N VAL A 260 -13.29 -16.46 -2.88
CA VAL A 260 -13.67 -15.96 -4.21
C VAL A 260 -13.72 -17.14 -5.17
N ASN A 261 -14.84 -17.28 -5.88
CA ASN A 261 -15.17 -18.50 -6.62
C ASN A 261 -15.70 -18.18 -8.03
N ALA A 262 -15.44 -19.10 -8.95
CA ALA A 262 -15.99 -19.11 -10.29
C ALA A 262 -16.22 -20.56 -10.74
N LYS A 263 -17.30 -20.81 -11.50
CA LYS A 263 -17.62 -22.15 -11.99
C LYS A 263 -16.46 -22.73 -12.81
N GLY A 264 -16.02 -23.93 -12.45
CA GLY A 264 -14.94 -24.64 -13.16
C GLY A 264 -13.52 -24.14 -12.84
N VAL A 265 -13.36 -23.18 -11.94
CA VAL A 265 -12.07 -22.66 -11.47
C VAL A 265 -11.90 -22.99 -9.99
N THR A 266 -10.69 -23.35 -9.58
CA THR A 266 -10.37 -23.60 -8.17
C THR A 266 -10.66 -22.37 -7.31
N SER A 267 -11.29 -22.59 -6.16
CA SER A 267 -11.59 -21.53 -5.18
C SER A 267 -10.34 -20.80 -4.72
N ARG A 268 -10.45 -19.48 -4.58
CA ARG A 268 -9.36 -18.60 -4.14
C ARG A 268 -9.73 -18.00 -2.80
N SER A 269 -9.19 -18.60 -1.75
CA SER A 269 -9.57 -18.29 -0.39
C SER A 269 -8.38 -17.95 0.50
N LEU A 270 -8.53 -16.97 1.39
CA LEU A 270 -7.50 -16.56 2.35
C LEU A 270 -8.12 -15.98 3.63
N PRO A 271 -7.40 -16.04 4.77
CA PRO A 271 -7.77 -15.29 5.97
C PRO A 271 -7.34 -13.81 5.85
N ILE A 272 -8.20 -12.91 6.28
CA ILE A 272 -7.98 -11.46 6.38
C ILE A 272 -7.80 -11.13 7.86
N GLY A 273 -6.61 -10.65 8.24
CA GLY A 273 -6.29 -10.28 9.61
C GLY A 273 -6.86 -8.92 10.02
N PRO A 274 -6.78 -8.56 11.33
CA PRO A 274 -7.36 -7.30 11.83
C PRO A 274 -6.84 -6.03 11.15
N GLY A 275 -5.54 -5.96 10.84
CA GLY A 275 -4.93 -4.82 10.15
C GLY A 275 -5.49 -4.63 8.74
N ASP A 276 -5.63 -5.73 8.00
CA ASP A 276 -6.24 -5.72 6.66
C ASP A 276 -7.74 -5.44 6.74
N CYS A 277 -8.46 -5.97 7.73
CA CYS A 277 -9.87 -5.66 7.95
C CYS A 277 -10.11 -4.16 8.17
N TYR A 278 -9.25 -3.47 8.94
CA TYR A 278 -9.33 -2.01 9.10
C TYR A 278 -9.17 -1.30 7.76
N GLN A 279 -8.16 -1.70 6.99
CA GLN A 279 -7.92 -1.13 5.68
C GLN A 279 -9.12 -1.38 4.75
N LEU A 280 -9.61 -2.60 4.62
CA LEU A 280 -10.76 -2.88 3.77
C LEU A 280 -12.02 -2.13 4.23
N SER A 281 -12.24 -2.02 5.54
CA SER A 281 -13.39 -1.26 6.08
C SER A 281 -13.33 0.21 5.69
N THR A 282 -12.16 0.85 5.80
CA THR A 282 -11.98 2.26 5.40
C THR A 282 -12.17 2.47 3.90
N LEU A 283 -11.69 1.54 3.06
CA LEU A 283 -11.90 1.59 1.61
C LEU A 283 -13.39 1.50 1.26
N VAL A 284 -14.13 0.57 1.87
CA VAL A 284 -15.58 0.41 1.65
C VAL A 284 -16.31 1.67 2.11
N MET A 285 -16.00 2.18 3.31
CA MET A 285 -16.60 3.41 3.82
C MET A 285 -16.36 4.60 2.89
N GLU A 286 -15.15 4.76 2.36
CA GLU A 286 -14.82 5.84 1.43
C GLU A 286 -15.69 5.78 0.16
N GLN A 287 -15.83 4.61 -0.47
CA GLN A 287 -16.67 4.46 -1.65
C GLN A 287 -18.15 4.73 -1.34
N MET A 288 -18.63 4.26 -0.19
CA MET A 288 -20.01 4.52 0.24
C MET A 288 -20.28 6.01 0.50
N LEU A 289 -19.33 6.74 1.11
CA LEU A 289 -19.46 8.19 1.34
C LEU A 289 -19.41 8.98 0.03
N LYS A 290 -18.62 8.55 -0.95
CA LYS A 290 -18.63 9.18 -2.29
C LYS A 290 -19.99 9.04 -2.98
N ASN A 291 -20.70 7.92 -2.78
CA ASN A 291 -22.07 7.75 -3.28
C ASN A 291 -23.12 8.52 -2.48
N ALA A 292 -22.83 8.90 -1.23
CA ALA A 292 -23.76 9.56 -0.34
C ALA A 292 -23.09 10.75 0.38
N PRO A 293 -22.77 11.84 -0.35
CA PRO A 293 -21.97 12.96 0.17
C PRO A 293 -22.65 13.75 1.29
N PHE A 294 -23.94 13.53 1.52
CA PHE A 294 -24.70 14.10 2.62
C PHE A 294 -24.53 13.34 3.95
N LEU A 295 -23.93 12.15 3.93
CA LEU A 295 -23.68 11.35 5.13
C LEU A 295 -22.33 11.71 5.76
N THR A 296 -22.28 11.64 7.08
CA THR A 296 -21.02 11.59 7.83
C THR A 296 -20.58 10.14 8.04
N ALA A 297 -19.32 9.93 8.38
CA ALA A 297 -18.81 8.59 8.71
C ALA A 297 -19.58 7.96 9.89
N ASP A 298 -19.96 8.76 10.89
CA ASP A 298 -20.72 8.27 12.06
C ASP A 298 -22.15 7.86 11.70
N THR A 299 -22.83 8.63 10.85
CA THR A 299 -24.16 8.27 10.35
C THR A 299 -24.08 7.02 9.48
N LEU A 300 -23.08 6.92 8.61
CA LEU A 300 -22.83 5.71 7.81
C LEU A 300 -22.64 4.50 8.72
N LEU A 301 -21.74 4.55 9.70
CA LEU A 301 -21.52 3.44 10.65
C LEU A 301 -22.80 3.06 11.41
N SER A 302 -23.65 4.03 11.75
CA SER A 302 -24.94 3.76 12.41
C SER A 302 -25.90 2.98 11.48
N LEU A 303 -25.95 3.33 10.20
CA LEU A 303 -26.72 2.59 9.19
C LEU A 303 -26.17 1.18 8.99
N ILE A 304 -24.84 1.02 8.91
CA ILE A 304 -24.20 -0.29 8.77
C ILE A 304 -24.49 -1.20 9.96
N LYS A 305 -24.43 -0.68 11.19
CA LYS A 305 -24.83 -1.42 12.39
C LYS A 305 -26.27 -1.93 12.26
N ARG A 306 -27.19 -1.09 11.81
CA ARG A 306 -28.57 -1.50 11.56
C ARG A 306 -28.68 -2.59 10.50
N THR A 307 -27.96 -2.46 9.37
CA THR A 307 -27.93 -3.48 8.30
C THR A 307 -27.40 -4.82 8.80
N GLY A 308 -26.29 -4.83 9.52
CA GLY A 308 -25.70 -6.06 10.06
C GLY A 308 -26.65 -6.77 11.03
N LEU A 309 -27.33 -6.03 11.91
CA LEU A 309 -28.32 -6.58 12.82
C LEU A 309 -29.55 -7.18 12.11
N MET A 310 -29.90 -6.70 10.92
CA MET A 310 -30.97 -7.29 10.11
C MET A 310 -30.56 -8.61 9.46
N ALA A 311 -29.27 -8.80 9.19
CA ALA A 311 -28.73 -10.01 8.56
C ALA A 311 -28.49 -11.15 9.57
N THR A 312 -28.34 -10.82 10.86
CA THR A 312 -28.26 -11.82 11.93
C THR A 312 -29.64 -12.46 12.16
N PRO A 313 -29.76 -13.80 12.18
CA PRO A 313 -31.03 -14.45 12.52
C PRO A 313 -31.53 -13.94 13.87
N GLN A 314 -32.77 -13.48 13.92
CA GLN A 314 -33.45 -13.29 15.20
C GLN A 314 -33.64 -14.70 15.78
N GLY A 315 -32.94 -14.96 16.89
CA GLY A 315 -33.10 -16.21 17.64
C GLY A 315 -34.51 -16.39 18.17
#